data_AF-A0A2P2L2Y8-F1
#
_entry.id   AF-A0A2P2L2Y8-F1
#
_cell.length_a   1.000
_cell.length_b   1.000
_cell.length_c   1.000
_cell.angle_alpha   90.00
_cell.angle_beta   90.00
_cell.angle_gamma   90.00
#
_symmetry.space_group_name_H-M   'P 1'
#
loop_
_entity.id
_entity.type
_entity.pdbx_description
1 polymer ?
#
loop_
_entity_poly.entity_id
_entity_poly.type
_entity_poly.pdbx_seq_one_letter_code
_entity_poly.pdbx_strand_id
1 'polypeptide(L)'
;METTEIVAFYQNSADQLYLLFEQFCDHFYTPSRYSLHMNFISSHANNVHASEQLRSIKNKASSFSPFVKKMTTLLPFSCQSLSPSPYFDQYLFRFDEKLISASDRHKQSTDHPIKFILRRQPYTLKFKIKPGPEGGGVDGRARKFYSFLFHPFLPLAVSIQHTMYFQPSMNIHFRR
;
A
#
# COMPACT_ATOMS: atom_id res chain seq x y z
N MET A 1 -1.79 34.64 -17.91
CA MET A 1 -2.11 33.22 -18.08
C MET A 1 -0.96 32.46 -17.46
N GLU A 2 -1.21 31.60 -16.48
CA GLU A 2 -0.14 30.80 -15.87
C GLU A 2 0.34 29.77 -16.89
N THR A 3 1.61 29.85 -17.27
CA THR A 3 2.26 28.91 -18.19
C THR A 3 3.14 27.97 -17.39
N THR A 4 3.09 26.68 -17.68
CA THR A 4 3.96 25.67 -17.06
C THR A 4 5.20 25.45 -17.91
N GLU A 5 6.37 25.40 -17.28
CA GLU A 5 7.66 25.07 -17.90
C GLU A 5 8.09 23.65 -17.53
N ILE A 6 8.64 22.91 -18.49
CA ILE A 6 9.25 21.60 -18.22
C ILE A 6 10.65 21.83 -17.66
N VAL A 7 10.82 21.68 -16.34
CA VAL A 7 12.10 21.89 -15.66
C VAL A 7 13.11 20.77 -15.94
N ALA A 8 12.64 19.54 -16.14
CA ALA A 8 13.50 18.39 -16.45
C ALA A 8 12.70 17.23 -17.06
N PHE A 9 13.36 16.45 -17.92
CA PHE A 9 12.79 15.22 -18.51
C PHE A 9 13.64 14.01 -18.11
N TYR A 10 12.99 12.99 -17.54
CA TYR A 10 13.63 11.75 -17.12
C TYR A 10 12.91 10.56 -17.75
N GLN A 11 13.67 9.62 -18.30
CA GLN A 11 13.12 8.33 -18.70
C GLN A 11 12.86 7.47 -17.45
N ASN A 12 11.91 6.53 -17.54
CA ASN A 12 11.53 5.61 -16.45
C ASN A 12 12.65 4.61 -16.07
N SER A 13 13.87 4.77 -16.55
CA SER A 13 15.06 4.01 -16.17
C SER A 13 16.21 4.92 -15.73
N ALA A 14 15.93 6.21 -15.51
CA ALA A 14 16.93 7.16 -15.08
C ALA A 14 17.26 6.96 -13.59
N ASP A 15 18.47 6.49 -13.31
CA ASP A 15 18.97 6.30 -11.94
C ASP A 15 18.91 7.60 -11.12
N GLN A 16 19.14 8.75 -11.78
CA GLN A 16 19.07 10.08 -11.16
C GLN A 16 17.68 10.37 -10.57
N LEU A 17 16.60 10.02 -11.28
CA LEU A 17 15.23 10.21 -10.80
C LEU A 17 14.95 9.31 -9.60
N TYR A 18 15.46 8.06 -9.63
CA TYR A 18 15.33 7.16 -8.49
C TYR A 18 16.07 7.67 -7.25
N LEU A 19 17.31 8.18 -7.40
CA LEU A 19 18.07 8.74 -6.28
C LEU A 19 17.35 9.95 -5.67
N LEU A 20 16.78 10.81 -6.51
CA LEU A 20 16.00 11.96 -6.07
C LEU A 20 14.72 11.52 -5.34
N PHE A 21 14.05 10.48 -5.83
CA PHE A 21 12.92 9.85 -5.13
C PHE A 21 13.32 9.23 -3.79
N GLU A 22 14.44 8.51 -3.73
CA GLU A 22 14.90 7.85 -2.50
C GLU A 22 15.19 8.90 -1.41
N GLN A 23 15.70 10.07 -1.79
CA GLN A 23 15.99 11.18 -0.86
C GLN A 23 14.74 12.02 -0.52
N PHE A 24 13.87 12.29 -1.49
CA PHE A 24 12.76 13.25 -1.36
C PHE A 24 11.38 12.62 -1.51
N CYS A 25 11.28 11.32 -1.23
CA CYS A 25 10.09 10.47 -1.36
C CYS A 25 8.77 11.14 -0.95
N ASP A 26 8.75 11.83 0.19
CA ASP A 26 7.54 12.51 0.70
C ASP A 26 7.03 13.61 -0.22
N HIS A 27 7.91 14.31 -0.93
CA HIS A 27 7.53 15.38 -1.86
C HIS A 27 6.79 14.84 -3.09
N PHE A 28 6.95 13.55 -3.40
CA PHE A 28 6.21 12.87 -4.47
C PHE A 28 4.86 12.32 -4.00
N TYR A 29 4.71 12.03 -2.71
CA TYR A 29 3.55 11.34 -2.15
C TYR A 29 2.62 12.19 -1.30
N THR A 30 3.06 13.37 -0.84
CA THR A 30 2.26 14.19 0.07
C THR A 30 2.19 15.63 -0.43
N PRO A 31 0.98 16.22 -0.55
CA PRO A 31 0.86 17.66 -0.64
C PRO A 31 1.37 18.30 0.66
N SER A 32 1.82 19.55 0.59
CA SER A 32 2.47 20.31 1.67
C SER A 32 1.87 20.06 3.07
N ARG A 33 2.75 19.94 4.09
CA ARG A 33 2.55 19.47 5.47
C ARG A 33 1.54 20.22 6.36
N TYR A 34 0.47 20.80 5.81
CA TYR A 34 -0.46 21.65 6.55
C TYR A 34 -1.58 20.90 7.27
N SER A 35 -1.68 19.56 7.15
CA SER A 35 -2.79 18.84 7.77
C SER A 35 -2.36 17.63 8.61
N LEU A 36 -2.96 17.52 9.81
CA LEU A 36 -2.68 16.49 10.80
C LEU A 36 -2.89 15.06 10.27
N HIS A 37 -3.77 14.86 9.28
CA HIS A 37 -4.04 13.55 8.70
C HIS A 37 -2.88 13.01 7.84
N MET A 38 -1.95 13.87 7.42
CA MET A 38 -0.74 13.46 6.69
C MET A 38 0.24 12.66 7.56
N ASN A 39 0.14 12.77 8.89
CA ASN A 39 0.96 11.96 9.82
C ASN A 39 0.61 10.46 9.77
N PHE A 40 -0.54 10.10 9.20
CA PHE A 40 -1.01 8.71 9.13
C PHE A 40 -0.69 8.01 7.80
N ILE A 41 -0.04 8.71 6.85
CA ILE A 41 0.41 8.10 5.59
C ILE A 41 1.80 7.50 5.84
N SER A 42 1.91 6.18 5.75
CA SER A 42 3.22 5.49 5.81
C SER A 42 3.99 5.63 4.50
N SER A 43 5.10 6.36 4.53
CA SER A 43 6.07 6.47 3.45
C SER A 43 7.42 5.84 3.85
N HIS A 44 8.29 5.63 2.87
CA HIS A 44 9.65 5.12 3.11
C HIS A 44 10.55 6.11 3.86
N ALA A 45 10.19 7.41 3.83
CA ALA A 45 10.95 8.47 4.48
C ALA A 45 10.47 8.71 5.93
N ASN A 46 9.18 8.57 6.21
CA ASN A 46 8.62 8.81 7.54
C ASN A 46 8.45 7.54 8.40
N ASN A 47 8.65 6.34 7.82
CA ASN A 47 8.54 5.08 8.54
C ASN A 47 9.81 4.22 8.40
N VAL A 48 10.52 3.99 9.51
CA VAL A 48 11.78 3.22 9.51
C VAL A 48 11.58 1.80 8.98
N HIS A 49 10.43 1.18 9.25
CA HIS A 49 10.16 -0.19 8.82
C HIS A 49 9.87 -0.25 7.32
N ALA A 50 9.21 0.76 6.76
CA ALA A 50 9.02 0.87 5.33
C ALA A 50 10.38 1.10 4.64
N SER A 51 11.23 1.95 5.25
CA SER A 51 12.60 2.19 4.79
C SER A 51 13.44 0.91 4.78
N GLU A 52 13.45 0.16 5.88
CA GLU A 52 14.15 -1.13 6.00
C GLU A 52 13.67 -2.15 4.97
N GLN A 53 12.36 -2.19 4.72
CA GLN A 53 11.78 -3.08 3.72
C GLN A 53 12.23 -2.71 2.31
N LEU A 54 12.20 -1.43 1.94
CA LEU A 54 12.72 -0.96 0.65
C LEU A 54 14.19 -1.29 0.49
N ARG A 55 15.01 -1.06 1.53
CA ARG A 55 16.42 -1.48 1.54
C ARG A 55 16.56 -2.98 1.34
N SER A 56 15.75 -3.80 1.99
CA SER A 56 15.75 -5.25 1.80
C SER A 56 15.40 -5.65 0.36
N ILE A 57 14.39 -5.00 -0.25
CA ILE A 57 14.00 -5.25 -1.65
C ILE A 57 15.12 -4.83 -2.60
N LYS A 58 15.74 -3.66 -2.37
CA LYS A 58 16.89 -3.16 -3.12
C LYS A 58 18.06 -4.16 -3.07
N ASN A 59 18.39 -4.65 -1.88
CA ASN A 59 19.48 -5.60 -1.68
C ASN A 59 19.20 -6.99 -2.28
N LYS A 60 17.93 -7.38 -2.40
CA LYS A 60 17.50 -8.64 -3.03
C LYS A 60 17.35 -8.54 -4.55
N ALA A 61 17.41 -7.35 -5.13
CA ALA A 61 17.28 -7.18 -6.56
C ALA A 61 18.51 -7.77 -7.26
N SER A 62 18.29 -8.64 -8.25
CA SER A 62 19.37 -9.24 -9.05
C SER A 62 20.12 -8.20 -9.89
N SER A 63 19.45 -7.10 -10.24
CA SER A 63 20.02 -6.00 -10.99
C SER A 63 19.37 -4.68 -10.57
N PHE A 64 20.18 -3.63 -10.53
CA PHE A 64 19.76 -2.28 -10.15
C PHE A 64 18.82 -1.66 -11.19
N SER A 65 19.06 -1.85 -12.49
CA SER A 65 18.27 -1.21 -13.56
C SER A 65 16.79 -1.66 -13.59
N PRO A 66 16.45 -2.97 -13.54
CA PRO A 66 15.05 -3.41 -13.42
C PRO A 66 14.38 -2.93 -12.14
N PHE A 67 15.15 -2.82 -11.05
CA PHE A 67 14.66 -2.30 -9.77
C PHE A 67 14.32 -0.81 -9.87
N VAL A 68 15.22 0.00 -10.42
CA VAL A 68 15.00 1.43 -10.68
C VAL A 68 13.73 1.60 -11.50
N LYS A 69 13.61 0.89 -12.64
CA LYS A 69 12.41 0.95 -13.48
C LYS A 69 11.12 0.62 -12.72
N LYS A 70 11.15 -0.41 -11.89
CA LYS A 70 10.00 -0.77 -11.04
C LYS A 70 9.65 0.35 -10.05
N MET A 71 10.66 0.98 -9.43
CA MET A 71 10.47 2.03 -8.43
C MET A 71 10.03 3.35 -9.04
N THR A 72 10.61 3.75 -10.17
CA THR A 72 10.21 4.97 -10.89
C THR A 72 8.83 4.85 -11.52
N THR A 73 8.34 3.64 -11.80
CA THR A 73 6.93 3.43 -12.19
C THR A 73 5.95 3.68 -11.01
N LEU A 74 6.43 3.79 -9.78
CA LEU A 74 5.63 4.20 -8.61
C LEU A 74 5.54 5.73 -8.48
N LEU A 75 6.42 6.47 -9.16
CA LEU A 75 6.47 7.93 -9.18
C LEU A 75 5.54 8.53 -10.25
N PRO A 76 4.77 9.56 -9.90
CA PRO A 76 3.83 9.62 -8.79
C PRO A 76 2.48 9.06 -9.29
N PHE A 77 2.13 7.84 -8.90
CA PHE A 77 0.79 7.29 -9.12
C PHE A 77 -0.19 7.86 -8.06
N SER A 78 -0.26 9.18 -7.99
CA SER A 78 -1.05 10.04 -7.08
C SER A 78 -1.01 9.71 -5.57
N CYS A 79 -0.76 10.74 -4.77
CA CYS A 79 -1.02 10.76 -3.33
C CYS A 79 -2.44 10.27 -2.97
N GLN A 80 -3.37 10.34 -3.93
CA GLN A 80 -4.77 9.91 -3.82
C GLN A 80 -4.92 8.39 -3.78
N SER A 81 -3.95 7.62 -4.26
CA SER A 81 -3.95 6.16 -4.23
C SER A 81 -3.31 5.58 -2.95
N LEU A 82 -2.89 6.42 -2.00
CA LEU A 82 -2.36 5.98 -0.71
C LEU A 82 -3.41 6.19 0.39
N SER A 83 -3.72 5.12 1.11
CA SER A 83 -4.64 5.20 2.24
C SER A 83 -3.99 5.92 3.44
N PRO A 84 -4.60 6.98 3.99
CA PRO A 84 -4.12 7.66 5.19
C PRO A 84 -4.53 6.92 6.48
N SER A 85 -4.81 5.62 6.40
CA SER A 85 -5.34 4.89 7.54
C SER A 85 -4.22 4.38 8.45
N PRO A 86 -4.34 4.56 9.79
CA PRO A 86 -3.37 4.04 10.76
C PRO A 86 -3.30 2.50 10.77
N TYR A 87 -4.26 1.82 10.14
CA TYR A 87 -4.21 0.37 9.92
C TYR A 87 -3.03 -0.05 9.05
N PHE A 88 -2.55 0.85 8.18
CA PHE A 88 -1.36 0.65 7.35
C PHE A 88 -0.10 1.29 7.94
N ASP A 89 -0.15 1.75 9.19
CA ASP A 89 1.05 2.19 9.89
C ASP A 89 1.93 0.99 10.24
N GLN A 90 3.06 0.89 9.55
CA GLN A 90 4.01 -0.18 9.77
C GLN A 90 4.74 -0.08 11.12
N TYR A 91 4.68 1.05 11.85
CA TYR A 91 5.13 1.13 13.24
C TYR A 91 4.14 0.50 14.21
N LEU A 92 2.85 0.52 13.88
CA LEU A 92 1.81 -0.07 14.73
C LEU A 92 1.67 -1.56 14.47
N PHE A 93 1.60 -1.96 13.20
CA PHE A 93 1.26 -3.32 12.81
C PHE A 93 2.28 -3.96 11.85
N ARG A 94 2.49 -5.27 12.01
CA ARG A 94 3.06 -6.16 11.00
C ARG A 94 1.91 -6.90 10.32
N PHE A 95 1.92 -6.89 9.00
CA PHE A 95 0.98 -7.60 8.13
C PHE A 95 1.71 -8.05 6.85
N ASP A 96 1.10 -8.92 6.06
CA ASP A 96 1.67 -9.39 4.79
C ASP A 96 1.34 -8.42 3.65
N GLU A 97 2.35 -7.69 3.16
CA GLU A 97 2.20 -6.70 2.09
C GLU A 97 1.75 -7.27 0.74
N LYS A 98 1.94 -8.59 0.54
CA LYS A 98 1.47 -9.28 -0.67
C LYS A 98 -0.04 -9.43 -0.68
N LEU A 99 -0.65 -9.49 0.51
CA LEU A 99 -2.08 -9.66 0.71
C LEU A 99 -2.80 -8.32 0.89
N ILE A 100 -2.12 -7.32 1.48
CA ILE A 100 -2.71 -6.01 1.75
C ILE A 100 -1.65 -4.90 1.79
N SER A 101 -1.94 -3.69 1.32
CA SER A 101 -1.00 -2.57 1.38
C SER A 101 -1.71 -1.22 1.37
N ALA A 102 -1.00 -0.16 1.81
CA ALA A 102 -1.51 1.21 1.76
C ALA A 102 -1.81 1.72 0.35
N SER A 103 -1.13 1.16 -0.67
CA SER A 103 -1.38 1.50 -2.08
C SER A 103 -2.66 0.85 -2.59
N ASP A 104 -3.45 1.60 -3.34
CA ASP A 104 -4.67 1.18 -4.02
C ASP A 104 -4.37 0.29 -5.24
N ARG A 105 -3.83 -0.90 -4.96
CA ARG A 105 -3.55 -1.93 -5.94
C ARG A 105 -4.28 -3.19 -5.57
N HIS A 106 -4.99 -3.76 -6.55
CA HIS A 106 -5.62 -5.06 -6.42
C HIS A 106 -4.61 -6.12 -5.98
N LYS A 107 -4.97 -6.89 -4.94
CA LYS A 107 -4.18 -8.01 -4.42
C LYS A 107 -4.86 -9.32 -4.77
N GLN A 108 -4.06 -10.36 -5.00
CA GLN A 108 -4.57 -11.69 -5.29
C GLN A 108 -5.36 -12.24 -4.09
N SER A 109 -6.44 -12.97 -4.37
CA SER A 109 -7.23 -13.60 -3.32
C SER A 109 -6.46 -14.62 -2.50
N THR A 110 -6.72 -14.61 -1.19
CA THR A 110 -6.29 -15.65 -0.25
C THR A 110 -7.49 -16.13 0.56
N ASP A 111 -7.52 -17.43 0.86
CA ASP A 111 -8.52 -18.03 1.74
C ASP A 111 -8.17 -17.85 3.22
N HIS A 112 -6.92 -17.51 3.52
CA HIS A 112 -6.47 -17.35 4.89
C HIS A 112 -6.71 -15.92 5.41
N PRO A 113 -7.13 -15.77 6.69
CA PRO A 113 -7.30 -14.45 7.27
C PRO A 113 -5.99 -13.66 7.30
N ILE A 114 -6.04 -12.40 6.88
CA ILE A 114 -4.92 -11.46 6.94
C ILE A 114 -4.75 -11.04 8.39
N LYS A 115 -3.57 -11.30 8.97
CA LYS A 115 -3.26 -11.05 10.38
C LYS A 115 -2.63 -9.67 10.54
N PHE A 116 -3.14 -8.88 11.50
CA PHE A 116 -2.53 -7.64 11.95
C PHE A 116 -1.95 -7.85 13.34
N ILE A 117 -0.62 -7.90 13.42
CA ILE A 117 0.13 -8.21 14.63
C ILE A 117 0.77 -6.92 15.12
N LEU A 118 0.68 -6.61 16.41
CA LEU A 118 1.36 -5.43 16.96
C LEU A 118 2.88 -5.56 16.77
N ARG A 119 3.53 -4.46 16.37
CA ARG A 119 5.00 -4.41 16.36
C ARG A 119 5.61 -4.27 17.74
N ARG A 120 4.90 -3.70 18.70
CA ARG A 120 5.38 -3.58 20.08
C ARG A 120 5.33 -4.95 20.76
N GLN A 121 6.33 -5.23 21.60
CA GLN A 121 6.31 -6.42 22.43
C GLN A 121 5.04 -6.44 23.29
N PRO A 122 4.36 -7.60 23.43
CA PRO A 122 4.84 -8.95 23.12
C PRO A 122 4.47 -9.48 21.72
N TYR A 123 4.30 -8.61 20.71
CA TYR A 123 3.92 -8.98 19.33
C TYR A 123 2.57 -9.70 19.24
N THR A 124 1.58 -9.21 19.98
CA THR A 124 0.25 -9.82 20.05
C THR A 124 -0.50 -9.63 18.73
N LEU A 125 -1.18 -10.69 18.28
CA LEU A 125 -2.17 -10.58 17.21
C LEU A 125 -3.31 -9.66 17.67
N LYS A 126 -3.51 -8.53 16.99
CA LYS A 126 -4.55 -7.56 17.37
C LYS A 126 -5.90 -7.90 16.75
N PHE A 127 -5.93 -8.20 15.45
CA PHE A 127 -7.14 -8.61 14.73
C PHE A 127 -6.79 -9.34 13.43
N LYS A 128 -7.80 -9.92 12.80
CA LYS A 128 -7.69 -10.56 11.47
C LYS A 128 -8.76 -9.99 10.55
N ILE A 129 -8.44 -9.86 9.27
CA ILE A 129 -9.41 -9.51 8.22
C ILE A 129 -9.59 -10.73 7.31
N LYS A 130 -10.83 -11.16 7.14
CA LYS A 130 -11.20 -12.22 6.20
C LYS A 130 -11.79 -11.55 4.95
N PRO A 131 -11.08 -11.56 3.81
CA PRO A 131 -11.51 -10.78 2.65
C PRO A 131 -12.81 -11.28 1.98
N GLY A 132 -13.26 -12.50 2.29
CA GLY A 132 -14.52 -13.07 1.82
C GLY A 132 -15.13 -14.08 2.81
N PRO A 133 -16.38 -14.54 2.57
CA PRO A 133 -17.09 -15.49 3.42
C PRO A 133 -16.36 -16.85 3.51
N GLU A 134 -16.45 -17.51 4.67
CA GLU A 134 -15.77 -18.80 4.95
C GLU A 134 -16.25 -19.96 4.07
N GLY A 135 -17.38 -19.80 3.38
CA GLY A 135 -17.81 -20.70 2.33
C GLY A 135 -17.35 -20.14 0.99
N GLY A 136 -16.29 -20.71 0.43
CA GLY A 136 -15.92 -20.47 -0.96
C GLY A 136 -17.16 -20.61 -1.83
N GLY A 137 -17.61 -19.51 -2.44
CA GLY A 137 -18.61 -19.59 -3.50
C GLY A 137 -18.15 -20.66 -4.50
N VAL A 138 -19.10 -21.52 -4.88
CA VAL A 138 -18.97 -22.83 -5.54
C VAL A 138 -18.03 -22.86 -6.76
N ASP A 139 -17.64 -21.72 -7.30
CA ASP A 139 -16.67 -21.59 -8.38
C ASP A 139 -15.26 -21.24 -7.89
N GLY A 140 -14.52 -22.27 -7.47
CA GLY A 140 -13.07 -22.20 -7.25
C GLY A 140 -12.24 -21.94 -8.51
N ARG A 141 -12.87 -21.62 -9.65
CA ARG A 141 -12.21 -21.43 -10.96
C ARG A 141 -12.01 -19.96 -11.35
N ALA A 142 -12.71 -19.02 -10.72
CA ALA A 142 -12.58 -17.61 -11.05
C ALA A 142 -11.48 -16.93 -10.22
N ARG A 143 -10.49 -16.32 -10.91
CA ARG A 143 -9.45 -15.53 -10.26
C ARG A 143 -10.08 -14.32 -9.57
N LYS A 144 -10.02 -14.29 -8.24
CA LYS A 144 -10.56 -13.21 -7.40
C LYS A 144 -9.45 -12.22 -7.05
N PHE A 145 -9.79 -10.94 -7.05
CA PHE A 145 -8.92 -9.85 -6.62
C PHE A 145 -9.59 -9.08 -5.50
N TYR A 146 -8.82 -8.57 -4.55
CA TYR A 146 -9.35 -7.73 -3.48
C TYR A 146 -8.71 -6.34 -3.49
N SER A 147 -9.55 -5.34 -3.25
CA SER A 147 -9.13 -4.00 -2.82
C SER A 147 -9.62 -3.76 -1.40
N PHE A 148 -8.91 -2.92 -0.66
CA PHE A 148 -9.23 -2.63 0.73
C PHE A 148 -9.26 -1.13 0.96
N LEU A 149 -10.38 -0.66 1.50
CA LEU A 149 -10.55 0.72 1.94
C LEU A 149 -10.64 0.73 3.46
N PHE A 150 -9.70 1.38 4.12
CA PHE A 150 -9.76 1.57 5.56
C PHE A 150 -10.20 2.98 5.88
N HIS A 151 -11.08 3.11 6.86
CA HIS A 151 -11.41 4.43 7.38
C HIS A 151 -10.16 5.04 8.04
N PRO A 152 -9.94 6.36 7.90
CA PRO A 152 -8.78 7.04 8.48
C PRO A 152 -8.70 7.02 10.01
N PHE A 153 -9.79 6.71 10.72
CA PHE A 153 -9.82 6.82 12.19
C PHE A 153 -10.84 5.90 12.85
N LEU A 154 -12.01 5.69 12.24
CA LEU A 154 -12.99 4.75 12.74
C LEU A 154 -12.50 3.30 12.60
N PRO A 155 -12.97 2.38 13.46
CA PRO A 155 -12.62 0.97 13.37
C PRO A 155 -13.37 0.24 12.25
N LEU A 156 -13.45 0.88 11.08
CA LEU A 156 -14.22 0.47 9.92
C LEU A 156 -13.28 0.20 8.74
N ALA A 157 -13.47 -0.92 8.07
CA ALA A 157 -12.80 -1.23 6.80
C ALA A 157 -13.79 -1.84 5.83
N VAL A 158 -13.52 -1.70 4.53
CA VAL A 158 -14.30 -2.31 3.46
C VAL A 158 -13.34 -3.13 2.61
N SER A 159 -13.65 -4.42 2.40
CA SER A 159 -12.98 -5.22 1.38
C SER A 159 -13.89 -5.38 0.18
N ILE A 160 -13.36 -5.10 -1.00
CA ILE A 160 -14.07 -5.18 -2.28
C ILE A 160 -13.50 -6.36 -3.04
N GLN A 161 -14.33 -7.35 -3.32
CA GLN A 161 -13.97 -8.53 -4.09
C GLN A 161 -14.36 -8.31 -5.55
N HIS A 162 -13.37 -8.32 -6.42
CA HIS A 162 -13.56 -8.34 -7.87
C HIS A 162 -13.44 -9.78 -8.37
N THR A 163 -14.46 -10.25 -9.07
CA THR A 163 -14.45 -11.56 -9.73
C THR A 163 -14.68 -11.31 -11.22
N MET A 164 -13.84 -11.89 -12.08
CA MET A 164 -14.07 -11.79 -13.53
C MET A 164 -15.49 -12.29 -13.84
N TYR A 165 -16.25 -11.52 -14.62
CA TYR A 165 -17.62 -11.81 -15.06
C TYR A 165 -18.75 -11.65 -14.03
N PHE A 166 -18.46 -11.28 -12.78
CA PHE A 166 -19.50 -10.99 -11.77
C PHE A 166 -19.39 -9.56 -11.24
N GLN A 167 -20.51 -9.02 -10.74
CA GLN A 167 -20.49 -7.74 -10.04
C GLN A 167 -19.61 -7.82 -8.78
N PRO A 168 -18.89 -6.74 -8.44
CA PRO A 168 -18.03 -6.73 -7.25
C PRO A 168 -18.88 -6.88 -5.99
N SER A 169 -18.44 -7.73 -5.06
CA SER A 169 -19.05 -7.85 -3.74
C SER A 169 -18.27 -7.05 -2.71
N MET A 170 -18.97 -6.42 -1.78
CA MET A 170 -18.36 -5.56 -0.75
C MET A 170 -18.65 -6.14 0.63
N ASN A 171 -17.61 -6.28 1.44
CA ASN A 171 -17.71 -6.71 2.82
C ASN A 171 -17.32 -5.54 3.73
N ILE A 172 -18.19 -5.18 4.66
CA ILE A 172 -17.93 -4.13 5.66
C ILE A 172 -17.45 -4.82 6.94
N HIS A 173 -16.29 -4.39 7.43
CA HIS A 173 -15.62 -4.91 8.61
C HIS A 173 -15.68 -3.86 9.70
N PHE A 174 -16.19 -4.23 10.87
CA PHE A 174 -16.16 -3.39 12.06
C PHE A 174 -15.35 -4.08 13.15
N ARG A 175 -14.31 -3.43 13.65
CA ARG A 175 -13.48 -3.93 14.76
C ARG A 175 -14.07 -3.44 16.09
N ARG A 176 -14.56 -4.37 16.91
CA ARG A 176 -14.95 -4.11 18.30
C ARG A 176 -13.74 -3.94 19.21
#